data_AF-A0A4Q3BXM5-F1
#
_entry.id   AF-A0A4Q3BXM5-F1
#
_cell.length_a   1.000
_cell.length_b   1.000
_cell.length_c   1.000
_cell.angle_alpha   90.00
_cell.angle_beta   90.00
_cell.angle_gamma   90.00
#
_symmetry.space_group_name_H-M   'P 1'
#
loop_
_entity.id
_entity.type
_entity.pdbx_description
1 polymer ?
#
loop_
_entity_poly.entity_id
_entity_poly.type
_entity_poly.pdbx_seq_one_letter_code
_entity_poly.pdbx_strand_id
1 'polypeptide(L)'
;MLPRPHHSQRLAIGLLLLCLLLFPATGRAATISAIEIGDLTVTLKFDQPVATASAFMLSAPQRIAVDLPGARMSRVTASGGLIASTRHGQYDPNTARVVFELNKPAVVADATFTPDHLALTLSLKPVSEGLFGKAVRKGRQLFGLDKEKPVETRAAQRGGITVPLDPPKPLQIPTVTGARGTKRPLVVIDAGHGGHDPGSQSSDGTIREKDIALGMAKAIRDELAASGRVRVALTRSDDRFLVLGERREIARRLKADLFISVHADSAVNAGARGASIYTLSEVA
;
A
#
# COMPACT_ATOMS: atom_id res chain seq x y z
N MET A 1 14.53 -16.24 73.25
CA MET A 1 13.69 -15.07 72.92
C MET A 1 14.34 -14.39 71.71
N LEU A 2 13.93 -14.74 70.49
CA LEU A 2 14.49 -14.20 69.24
C LEU A 2 13.43 -13.29 68.58
N PRO A 3 13.79 -12.07 68.13
CA PRO A 3 12.83 -11.12 67.60
C PRO A 3 12.43 -11.48 66.16
N ARG A 4 11.15 -11.31 65.84
CA ARG A 4 10.59 -11.50 64.50
C ARG A 4 10.93 -10.31 63.59
N PRO A 5 11.35 -10.53 62.33
CA PRO A 5 11.60 -9.42 61.41
C PRO A 5 10.30 -8.85 60.82
N HIS A 6 10.31 -7.52 60.67
CA HIS A 6 9.21 -6.64 60.29
C HIS A 6 8.61 -6.93 58.89
N HIS A 7 7.29 -7.14 58.84
CA HIS A 7 6.51 -7.37 57.62
C HIS A 7 6.26 -6.11 56.75
N SER A 8 6.53 -4.90 57.26
CA SER A 8 6.11 -3.65 56.61
C SER A 8 7.01 -3.18 55.48
N GLN A 9 8.27 -3.62 55.40
CA GLN A 9 9.19 -3.21 54.31
C GLN A 9 8.98 -3.99 53.00
N ARG A 10 8.36 -5.18 53.06
CA ARG A 10 8.12 -6.01 51.87
C ARG A 10 6.91 -5.54 51.04
N LEU A 11 5.94 -4.84 51.65
CA LEU A 11 4.80 -4.29 50.92
C LEU A 11 5.15 -3.02 50.12
N ALA A 12 6.07 -2.19 50.60
CA ALA A 12 6.46 -0.95 49.90
C ALA A 12 7.26 -1.21 48.62
N ILE A 13 8.10 -2.25 48.59
CA ILE A 13 8.90 -2.63 47.41
C ILE A 13 8.02 -3.32 46.34
N GLY A 14 7.00 -4.07 46.76
CA GLY A 14 6.05 -4.71 45.85
C GLY A 14 5.18 -3.72 45.06
N LEU A 15 4.81 -2.59 45.66
CA LEU A 15 3.96 -1.59 45.00
C LEU A 15 4.73 -0.70 44.00
N LEU A 16 6.04 -0.50 44.22
CA LEU A 16 6.91 0.26 43.29
C LEU A 16 7.22 -0.54 42.02
N LEU A 17 7.37 -1.86 42.12
CA LEU A 17 7.59 -2.76 40.97
C LEU A 17 6.32 -2.99 40.13
N LEU A 18 5.12 -2.82 40.71
CA LEU A 18 3.86 -2.95 39.97
C LEU A 18 3.51 -1.70 39.13
N CYS A 19 4.03 -0.52 39.50
CA CYS A 19 3.84 0.70 38.71
C CYS A 19 4.71 0.77 37.45
N LEU A 20 5.80 0.00 37.37
CA LEU A 20 6.68 -0.06 36.18
C LEU A 20 6.18 -1.02 35.08
N LEU A 21 5.13 -1.80 35.34
CA LEU A 21 4.53 -2.74 34.38
C LEU A 21 3.29 -2.19 33.65
N LEU A 22 2.90 -0.94 33.91
CA LEU A 22 1.72 -0.29 33.33
C LEU A 22 2.02 0.91 32.42
N PHE A 23 3.29 1.23 32.19
CA PHE A 23 3.64 2.14 31.10
C PHE A 23 3.83 1.30 29.82
N PRO A 24 2.91 1.35 28.84
CA PRO A 24 3.26 0.87 27.51
C PRO A 24 4.51 1.66 27.12
N ALA A 25 5.60 0.96 26.82
CA ALA A 25 6.76 1.59 26.23
C ALA A 25 6.27 2.31 24.98
N THR A 26 6.15 3.64 25.05
CA THR A 26 5.84 4.47 23.89
C THR A 26 7.08 4.41 23.01
N GLY A 27 7.18 3.37 22.18
CA GLY A 27 8.20 3.30 21.16
C GLY A 27 8.06 4.54 20.29
N ARG A 28 9.11 5.37 20.25
CA ARG A 28 9.14 6.50 19.32
C ARG A 28 9.16 5.91 17.92
N ALA A 29 8.17 6.26 17.11
CA ALA A 29 8.16 5.89 15.70
C ALA A 29 9.38 6.51 15.02
N ALA A 30 10.10 5.70 14.23
CA ALA A 30 11.30 6.14 13.53
C ALA A 30 10.97 7.26 12.54
N THR A 31 11.85 8.22 12.34
CA THR A 31 11.73 9.25 11.30
C THR A 31 12.85 9.05 10.27
N ILE A 32 12.54 9.37 9.01
CA ILE A 32 13.53 9.32 7.93
C ILE A 32 14.41 10.57 8.05
N SER A 33 15.64 10.39 8.51
CA SER A 33 16.57 11.48 8.83
C SER A 33 17.36 11.98 7.63
N ALA A 34 17.66 11.10 6.67
CA ALA A 34 18.36 11.46 5.43
C ALA A 34 17.97 10.51 4.28
N ILE A 35 18.11 11.00 3.04
CA ILE A 35 18.05 10.18 1.82
C ILE A 35 19.32 10.47 1.02
N GLU A 36 20.12 9.45 0.80
CA GLU A 36 21.34 9.52 0.00
C GLU A 36 21.12 8.78 -1.31
N ILE A 37 21.40 9.44 -2.43
CA ILE A 37 21.19 8.90 -3.77
C ILE A 37 22.54 8.78 -4.45
N GLY A 38 22.94 7.55 -4.74
CA GLY A 38 24.04 7.23 -5.64
C GLY A 38 23.53 6.95 -7.05
N ASP A 39 24.42 6.52 -7.95
CA ASP A 39 24.06 6.24 -9.35
C ASP A 39 22.99 5.14 -9.47
N LEU A 40 23.19 4.05 -8.73
CA LEU A 40 22.33 2.86 -8.72
C LEU A 40 21.89 2.45 -7.30
N THR A 41 22.07 3.32 -6.31
CA THR A 41 21.74 3.03 -4.91
C THR A 41 20.93 4.16 -4.31
N VAL A 42 19.99 3.79 -3.44
CA VAL A 42 19.24 4.75 -2.62
C VAL A 42 19.31 4.28 -1.17
N THR A 43 19.86 5.11 -0.29
CA THR A 43 19.98 4.81 1.13
C THR A 43 19.05 5.72 1.93
N LEU A 44 18.12 5.11 2.65
CA LEU A 44 17.25 5.76 3.63
C LEU A 44 17.91 5.64 5.00
N LYS A 45 18.13 6.76 5.69
CA LYS A 45 18.62 6.78 7.07
C LYS A 45 17.49 7.09 8.04
N PHE A 46 17.55 6.49 9.22
CA PHE A 46 16.53 6.60 10.26
C PHE A 46 17.15 7.13 11.56
N ASP A 47 16.36 7.84 12.37
CA ASP A 47 16.76 8.27 13.71
C ASP A 47 16.54 7.18 14.78
N GLN A 48 15.76 6.15 14.46
CA GLN A 48 15.47 4.97 15.27
C GLN A 48 15.41 3.73 14.36
N PRO A 49 15.66 2.52 14.90
CA PRO A 49 15.63 1.29 14.12
C PRO A 49 14.29 1.05 13.41
N VAL A 50 14.36 0.71 12.12
CA VAL A 50 13.20 0.25 11.34
C VAL A 50 13.31 -1.24 11.09
N ALA A 51 12.37 -2.01 11.61
CA ALA A 51 12.42 -3.47 11.56
C ALA A 51 12.25 -4.02 10.14
N THR A 52 11.28 -3.50 9.38
CA THR A 52 10.94 -4.03 8.06
C THR A 52 10.70 -2.91 7.06
N ALA A 53 10.82 -3.25 5.78
CA ALA A 53 10.45 -2.37 4.69
C ALA A 53 9.81 -3.18 3.58
N SER A 54 9.08 -2.51 2.70
CA SER A 54 8.67 -3.12 1.44
C SER A 54 8.75 -2.15 0.29
N ALA A 55 9.09 -2.66 -0.90
CA ALA A 55 9.16 -1.85 -2.11
C ALA A 55 8.33 -2.42 -3.25
N PHE A 56 7.79 -1.55 -4.09
CA PHE A 56 7.02 -1.92 -5.28
C PHE A 56 7.10 -0.83 -6.35
N MET A 57 6.82 -1.24 -7.59
CA MET A 57 6.98 -0.41 -8.77
C MET A 57 5.60 0.12 -9.19
N LEU A 58 5.55 1.38 -9.61
CA LEU A 58 4.35 2.05 -10.11
C LEU A 58 4.63 2.59 -11.51
N SER A 59 3.66 2.47 -12.41
CA SER A 59 3.68 3.08 -13.74
C SER A 59 3.02 4.46 -13.74
N ALA A 60 3.27 5.24 -14.79
CA ALA A 60 2.62 6.54 -15.08
C ALA A 60 2.59 7.56 -13.92
N PRO A 61 3.71 8.24 -13.59
CA PRO A 61 5.07 8.04 -14.10
C PRO A 61 5.74 6.82 -13.45
N GLN A 62 6.88 6.38 -14.02
CA GLN A 62 7.66 5.27 -13.49
C GLN A 62 8.23 5.64 -12.12
N ARG A 63 7.83 4.89 -11.09
CA ARG A 63 8.19 5.17 -9.69
C ARG A 63 8.53 3.90 -8.93
N ILE A 64 9.34 4.03 -7.89
CA ILE A 64 9.56 3.03 -6.84
C ILE A 64 8.94 3.59 -5.55
N ALA A 65 7.98 2.88 -4.98
CA ALA A 65 7.40 3.21 -3.68
C ALA A 65 7.98 2.28 -2.61
N VAL A 66 8.34 2.86 -1.47
CA VAL A 66 8.93 2.17 -0.31
C VAL A 66 8.09 2.48 0.91
N ASP A 67 7.54 1.43 1.53
CA ASP A 67 6.79 1.52 2.77
C ASP A 67 7.66 1.09 3.95
N LEU A 68 7.59 1.88 5.02
CA LEU A 68 8.36 1.73 6.25
C LEU A 68 7.39 1.66 7.43
N PRO A 69 6.95 0.46 7.85
CA PRO A 69 6.13 0.29 9.03
C PRO A 69 6.86 0.75 10.30
N GLY A 70 6.12 1.39 11.21
CA GLY A 70 6.67 2.00 12.42
C GLY A 70 7.38 3.33 12.19
N ALA A 71 7.44 3.82 10.95
CA ALA A 71 8.08 5.09 10.62
C ALA A 71 7.06 6.23 10.39
N ARG A 72 7.52 7.46 10.63
CA ARG A 72 6.83 8.72 10.38
C ARG A 72 7.42 9.41 9.16
N MET A 73 6.55 10.08 8.43
CA MET A 73 6.92 10.98 7.34
C MET A 73 7.91 12.05 7.81
N SER A 74 8.92 12.34 7.00
CA SER A 74 9.78 13.52 7.11
C SER A 74 9.77 14.33 5.80
N ARG A 75 10.36 15.53 5.80
CA ARG A 75 10.46 16.42 4.62
C ARG A 75 11.81 16.31 3.91
N VAL A 76 12.54 15.21 4.09
CA VAL A 76 13.87 15.02 3.52
C VAL A 76 13.76 14.64 2.05
N THR A 77 14.05 15.56 1.15
CA THR A 77 14.04 15.32 -0.29
C THR A 77 15.44 15.09 -0.84
N ALA A 78 15.59 14.20 -1.81
CA ALA A 78 16.79 14.04 -2.60
C ALA A 78 16.45 13.73 -4.07
N SER A 79 17.36 14.06 -4.98
CA SER A 79 17.30 13.72 -6.42
C SER A 79 18.71 13.52 -6.96
N GLY A 80 18.87 12.67 -7.97
CA GLY A 80 20.18 12.34 -8.53
C GLY A 80 20.20 10.97 -9.19
N GLY A 81 21.17 10.72 -10.07
CA GLY A 81 21.29 9.44 -10.79
C GLY A 81 19.99 9.03 -11.49
N LEU A 82 19.44 7.87 -11.11
CA LEU A 82 18.17 7.36 -11.64
C LEU A 82 16.93 8.04 -11.06
N ILE A 83 17.04 8.81 -9.98
CA ILE A 83 15.91 9.41 -9.28
C ILE A 83 15.68 10.84 -9.77
N ALA A 84 14.55 11.06 -10.44
CA ALA A 84 14.08 12.35 -10.90
C ALA A 84 13.61 13.23 -9.73
N SER A 85 12.79 12.66 -8.84
CA SER A 85 12.27 13.36 -7.67
C SER A 85 11.91 12.39 -6.55
N THR A 86 11.84 12.91 -5.32
CA THR A 86 11.35 12.15 -4.15
C THR A 86 10.08 12.80 -3.61
N ARG A 87 9.09 11.98 -3.30
CA ARG A 87 7.84 12.36 -2.64
C ARG A 87 7.67 11.56 -1.36
N HIS A 88 6.96 12.14 -0.40
CA HIS A 88 6.73 11.52 0.90
C HIS A 88 5.25 11.59 1.23
N GLY A 89 4.77 10.60 1.98
CA GLY A 89 3.44 10.62 2.54
C GLY A 89 3.36 9.71 3.75
N GLN A 90 2.51 10.06 4.70
CA GLN A 90 2.07 9.13 5.73
C GLN A 90 0.96 8.26 5.10
N TYR A 91 1.29 7.02 4.73
CA TYR A 91 0.35 6.14 4.02
C TYR A 91 -0.81 5.72 4.92
N ASP A 92 -0.48 5.38 6.16
CA ASP A 92 -1.40 5.15 7.27
C ASP A 92 -0.76 5.66 8.57
N PRO A 93 -1.48 5.73 9.71
CA PRO A 93 -0.94 6.29 10.95
C PRO A 93 0.38 5.70 11.46
N ASN A 94 0.74 4.50 11.00
CA ASN A 94 1.92 3.76 11.42
C ASN A 94 2.92 3.48 10.28
N THR A 95 2.62 3.83 9.03
CA THR A 95 3.50 3.54 7.88
C THR A 95 3.84 4.81 7.09
N ALA A 96 5.12 5.15 7.03
CA ALA A 96 5.63 6.17 6.12
C ALA A 96 5.86 5.55 4.73
N ARG A 97 5.50 6.29 3.68
CA ARG A 97 5.81 5.96 2.29
C ARG A 97 6.74 7.00 1.68
N VAL A 98 7.83 6.52 1.09
CA VAL A 98 8.69 7.30 0.20
C VAL A 98 8.46 6.84 -1.23
N VAL A 99 8.30 7.77 -2.15
CA VAL A 99 8.12 7.48 -3.57
C VAL A 99 9.21 8.17 -4.36
N PHE A 100 10.00 7.38 -5.07
CA PHE A 100 11.04 7.84 -5.97
C PHE A 100 10.52 7.81 -7.40
N GLU A 101 10.38 8.98 -8.02
CA GLU A 101 10.13 9.10 -9.46
C GLU A 101 11.42 8.86 -10.23
N LEU A 102 11.38 8.08 -11.30
CA LEU A 102 12.56 7.63 -12.01
C LEU A 102 12.78 8.39 -13.32
N ASN A 103 14.05 8.72 -13.63
CA ASN A 103 14.46 9.28 -14.92
C ASN A 103 14.40 8.23 -16.05
N LYS A 104 14.55 6.94 -15.71
CA LYS A 104 14.56 5.79 -16.63
C LYS A 104 14.02 4.55 -15.91
N PRO A 105 13.48 3.54 -16.63
CA PRO A 105 12.92 2.36 -15.98
C PRO A 105 13.99 1.60 -15.19
N ALA A 106 13.75 1.42 -13.89
CA ALA A 106 14.61 0.68 -12.99
C ALA A 106 13.78 -0.07 -11.94
N VAL A 107 14.31 -1.20 -11.46
CA VAL A 107 13.68 -2.03 -10.43
C VAL A 107 14.57 -2.11 -9.21
N VAL A 108 13.97 -2.38 -8.05
CA VAL A 108 14.72 -2.80 -6.86
C VAL A 108 15.21 -4.23 -7.09
N ALA A 109 16.52 -4.39 -7.23
CA ALA A 109 17.17 -5.68 -7.37
C ALA A 109 17.40 -6.34 -6.01
N ASP A 110 17.76 -5.54 -5.01
CA ASP A 110 17.96 -5.97 -3.63
C ASP A 110 17.74 -4.82 -2.66
N ALA A 111 17.55 -5.14 -1.38
CA ALA A 111 17.50 -4.16 -0.30
C ALA A 111 18.10 -4.73 0.98
N THR A 112 19.03 -4.00 1.59
CA THR A 112 19.77 -4.44 2.78
C THR A 112 19.68 -3.40 3.89
N PHE A 113 19.29 -3.84 5.08
CA PHE A 113 19.40 -3.04 6.30
C PHE A 113 20.82 -3.08 6.84
N THR A 114 21.27 -2.00 7.45
CA THR A 114 22.44 -2.05 8.34
C THR A 114 22.14 -2.92 9.56
N PRO A 115 23.15 -3.53 10.23
CA PRO A 115 22.91 -4.39 11.39
C PRO A 115 22.16 -3.73 12.56
N ASP A 116 22.25 -2.41 12.67
CA ASP A 116 21.55 -1.60 13.67
C ASP A 116 20.15 -1.12 13.20
N HIS A 117 19.76 -1.46 11.96
CA HIS A 117 18.52 -1.05 11.31
C HIS A 117 18.32 0.47 11.23
N LEU A 118 19.40 1.26 11.33
CA LEU A 118 19.38 2.71 11.19
C LEU A 118 19.51 3.17 9.73
N ALA A 119 19.80 2.26 8.80
CA ALA A 119 19.73 2.55 7.37
C ALA A 119 19.22 1.37 6.55
N LEU A 120 18.55 1.68 5.44
CA LEU A 120 18.11 0.75 4.41
C LEU A 120 18.69 1.19 3.07
N THR A 121 19.51 0.36 2.44
CA THR A 121 20.04 0.61 1.10
C THR A 121 19.30 -0.24 0.07
N LEU A 122 18.72 0.42 -0.93
CA LEU A 122 18.12 -0.19 -2.10
C LEU A 122 19.13 -0.22 -3.24
N SER A 123 19.36 -1.40 -3.80
CA SER A 123 20.14 -1.58 -5.03
C SER A 123 19.20 -1.53 -6.23
N LEU A 124 19.38 -0.55 -7.09
CA LEU A 124 18.58 -0.32 -8.28
C LEU A 124 19.23 -0.96 -9.51
N LYS A 125 18.40 -1.54 -10.38
CA LYS A 125 18.83 -2.09 -11.66
C LYS A 125 18.02 -1.46 -12.79
N PRO A 126 18.65 -0.71 -13.72
CA PRO A 126 18.02 -0.28 -14.95
C PRO A 126 17.51 -1.48 -15.75
N VAL A 127 16.32 -1.35 -16.32
CA VAL A 127 15.68 -2.40 -17.11
C VAL A 127 14.96 -1.81 -18.32
N SER A 128 14.57 -2.66 -19.27
CA SER A 128 13.65 -2.22 -20.33
C SER A 128 12.25 -1.96 -19.78
N GLU A 129 11.46 -1.17 -20.51
CA GLU A 129 10.07 -0.87 -20.13
C GLU A 129 9.21 -2.11 -19.93
N GLY A 130 9.36 -3.12 -20.80
CA GLY A 130 8.64 -4.38 -20.67
C GLY A 130 8.98 -5.13 -19.38
N LEU A 131 10.25 -5.11 -18.96
CA LEU A 131 10.68 -5.70 -17.68
C LEU A 131 10.20 -4.86 -16.48
N PHE A 132 10.19 -3.53 -16.60
CA PHE A 132 9.60 -2.66 -15.59
C PHE A 132 8.10 -2.96 -15.42
N GLY A 133 7.35 -3.08 -16.52
CA GLY A 133 5.94 -3.46 -16.51
C GLY A 133 5.69 -4.82 -15.85
N LYS A 134 6.59 -5.80 -16.05
CA LYS A 134 6.54 -7.08 -15.31
C LYS A 134 6.78 -6.88 -13.81
N ALA A 135 7.71 -6.02 -13.42
CA ALA A 135 7.98 -5.72 -12.02
C ALA A 135 6.81 -5.00 -11.32
N VAL A 136 6.14 -4.07 -12.02
CA VAL A 136 4.87 -3.46 -11.55
C VAL A 136 3.83 -4.56 -11.27
N ARG A 137 3.68 -5.53 -12.18
CA ARG A 137 2.74 -6.66 -12.02
C ARG A 137 3.14 -7.64 -10.92
N LYS A 138 4.44 -7.82 -10.67
CA LYS A 138 4.98 -8.67 -9.59
C LYS A 138 4.58 -8.14 -8.21
N GLY A 139 4.39 -6.83 -8.08
CA GLY A 139 3.90 -6.21 -6.86
C GLY A 139 4.97 -6.09 -5.78
N ARG A 140 4.54 -6.19 -4.52
CA ARG A 140 5.31 -5.83 -3.34
C ARG A 140 6.38 -6.85 -2.98
N GLN A 141 7.58 -6.35 -2.70
CA GLN A 141 8.72 -7.09 -2.15
C GLN A 141 8.92 -6.67 -0.70
N LEU A 142 9.19 -7.61 0.21
CA LEU A 142 9.36 -7.38 1.65
C LEU A 142 10.81 -7.59 2.07
N PHE A 143 11.31 -6.79 3.00
CA PHE A 143 12.69 -6.76 3.49
C PHE A 143 12.71 -6.60 5.03
N GLY A 144 13.76 -7.08 5.69
CA GLY A 144 13.98 -6.89 7.14
C GLY A 144 13.40 -7.96 8.07
N LEU A 145 13.15 -9.19 7.59
CA LEU A 145 12.94 -10.31 8.51
C LEU A 145 14.31 -10.78 9.04
N ASP A 146 14.58 -10.52 10.32
CA ASP A 146 15.73 -11.09 11.04
C ASP A 146 15.72 -12.61 10.90
N LYS A 147 16.73 -13.15 10.21
CA LYS A 147 16.96 -14.61 10.20
C LYS A 147 17.65 -15.11 11.48
N GLU A 148 18.02 -14.23 12.41
CA GLU A 148 18.98 -14.56 13.48
C GLU A 148 18.58 -14.24 14.93
N LYS A 149 17.39 -13.67 15.20
CA LYS A 149 16.96 -13.44 16.59
C LYS A 149 15.60 -14.09 16.89
N PRO A 150 15.56 -15.18 17.67
CA PRO A 150 14.31 -15.74 18.15
C PRO A 150 13.67 -14.75 19.13
N VAL A 151 12.54 -14.17 18.75
CA VAL A 151 11.62 -13.58 19.73
C VAL A 151 11.18 -14.72 20.64
N GLU A 152 11.44 -14.60 21.94
CA GLU A 152 10.99 -15.54 22.97
C GLU A 152 9.46 -15.64 22.94
N THR A 153 8.95 -16.57 22.14
CA THR A 153 7.59 -17.08 22.26
C THR A 153 7.62 -18.10 23.39
N ARG A 154 6.91 -17.80 24.48
CA ARG A 154 6.60 -18.77 25.53
C ARG A 154 6.08 -20.05 24.87
N ALA A 155 6.83 -21.12 25.08
CA ALA A 155 6.69 -22.49 24.59
C ALA A 155 5.34 -22.84 23.93
N ALA A 156 5.36 -22.95 22.60
CA ALA A 156 4.53 -23.90 21.88
C ALA A 156 5.45 -24.94 21.23
N GLN A 157 5.08 -26.20 21.41
CA GLN A 157 5.88 -27.40 21.21
C GLN A 157 6.41 -27.56 19.78
N ARG A 158 7.57 -28.23 19.68
CA ARG A 158 8.24 -28.61 18.44
C ARG A 158 7.29 -29.31 17.46
N GLY A 159 6.86 -28.56 16.45
CA GLY A 159 6.29 -29.03 15.19
C GLY A 159 6.58 -27.93 14.18
N GLY A 160 7.13 -28.26 13.01
CA GLY A 160 7.47 -27.26 11.99
C GLY A 160 6.29 -26.32 11.75
N ILE A 161 6.53 -25.01 11.86
CA ILE A 161 5.52 -24.01 11.52
C ILE A 161 5.47 -23.95 9.99
N THR A 162 4.67 -24.83 9.40
CA THR A 162 3.98 -24.49 8.16
C THR A 162 3.10 -23.30 8.52
N VAL A 163 3.49 -22.08 8.16
CA VAL A 163 2.51 -20.99 8.12
C VAL A 163 1.54 -21.43 7.04
N PRO A 164 0.29 -21.80 7.36
CA PRO A 164 -0.70 -21.93 6.32
C PRO A 164 -0.79 -20.52 5.75
N LEU A 165 -0.29 -20.31 4.53
CA LEU A 165 -0.79 -19.18 3.77
C LEU A 165 -2.28 -19.42 3.73
N ASP A 166 -3.04 -18.56 4.42
CA ASP A 166 -4.49 -18.57 4.26
C ASP A 166 -4.74 -18.66 2.77
N PRO A 167 -5.53 -19.65 2.30
CA PRO A 167 -5.81 -19.77 0.89
C PRO A 167 -6.27 -18.39 0.40
N PRO A 168 -5.72 -17.89 -0.73
CA PRO A 168 -5.91 -16.52 -1.17
C PRO A 168 -7.39 -16.18 -1.03
N LYS A 169 -7.68 -15.16 -0.20
CA LYS A 169 -9.06 -14.83 0.19
C LYS A 169 -9.91 -14.82 -1.09
N PRO A 170 -10.96 -15.65 -1.17
CA PRO A 170 -11.72 -15.77 -2.40
C PRO A 170 -12.16 -14.40 -2.88
N LEU A 171 -11.86 -14.08 -4.14
CA LEU A 171 -12.30 -12.85 -4.77
C LEU A 171 -13.81 -12.74 -4.60
N GLN A 172 -14.26 -11.75 -3.85
CA GLN A 172 -15.69 -11.53 -3.61
C GLN A 172 -16.32 -11.07 -4.92
N ILE A 173 -17.17 -11.92 -5.51
CA ILE A 173 -17.87 -11.59 -6.75
C ILE A 173 -19.02 -10.64 -6.44
N PRO A 174 -19.03 -9.44 -7.05
CA PRO A 174 -20.09 -8.46 -6.81
C PRO A 174 -21.46 -8.94 -7.32
N THR A 175 -22.50 -8.39 -6.71
CA THR A 175 -23.88 -8.66 -7.11
C THR A 175 -24.21 -7.95 -8.43
N VAL A 176 -24.87 -8.67 -9.34
CA VAL A 176 -25.36 -8.12 -10.61
C VAL A 176 -26.75 -7.49 -10.42
N THR A 177 -26.91 -6.24 -10.82
CA THR A 177 -28.16 -5.47 -10.83
C THR A 177 -28.75 -5.36 -12.25
N GLY A 178 -30.02 -4.93 -12.35
CA GLY A 178 -30.76 -4.85 -13.61
C GLY A 178 -31.47 -6.16 -13.96
N ALA A 179 -31.66 -6.45 -15.25
CA ALA A 179 -32.42 -7.60 -15.77
C ALA A 179 -31.77 -8.97 -15.43
N ARG A 180 -31.76 -9.34 -14.15
CA ARG A 180 -31.15 -10.56 -13.63
C ARG A 180 -31.84 -11.80 -14.21
N GLY A 181 -31.07 -12.85 -14.52
CA GLY A 181 -31.59 -14.08 -15.13
C GLY A 181 -31.87 -13.97 -16.64
N THR A 182 -31.66 -12.79 -17.25
CA THR A 182 -31.76 -12.62 -18.70
C THR A 182 -30.42 -12.82 -19.40
N LYS A 183 -30.47 -13.04 -20.73
CA LYS A 183 -29.28 -13.09 -21.61
C LYS A 183 -28.80 -11.69 -22.05
N ARG A 184 -29.21 -10.62 -21.37
CA ARG A 184 -28.76 -9.25 -21.70
C ARG A 184 -27.26 -9.10 -21.45
N PRO A 185 -26.56 -8.24 -22.20
CA PRO A 185 -25.15 -7.98 -21.98
C PRO A 185 -24.87 -7.51 -20.55
N LEU A 186 -23.74 -7.93 -19.98
CA LEU A 186 -23.26 -7.52 -18.67
C LEU A 186 -22.17 -6.46 -18.80
N VAL A 187 -22.41 -5.29 -18.24
CA VAL A 187 -21.41 -4.23 -18.08
C VAL A 187 -20.84 -4.31 -16.66
N VAL A 188 -19.52 -4.43 -16.55
CA VAL A 188 -18.81 -4.26 -15.28
C VAL A 188 -18.23 -2.86 -15.24
N ILE A 189 -18.60 -2.10 -14.21
CA ILE A 189 -18.10 -0.74 -13.98
C ILE A 189 -17.12 -0.79 -12.81
N ASP A 190 -15.90 -0.37 -13.08
CA ASP A 190 -14.84 -0.25 -12.10
C ASP A 190 -14.78 1.17 -11.54
N ALA A 191 -15.03 1.32 -10.24
CA ALA A 191 -14.80 2.58 -9.55
C ALA A 191 -13.32 2.66 -9.17
N GLY A 192 -12.57 3.53 -9.85
CA GLY A 192 -11.14 3.74 -9.61
C GLY A 192 -10.80 3.98 -8.14
N HIS A 193 -9.58 3.62 -7.73
CA HIS A 193 -9.07 3.81 -6.37
C HIS A 193 -9.95 3.15 -5.28
N GLY A 194 -9.91 3.65 -4.04
CA GLY A 194 -10.73 3.20 -2.91
C GLY A 194 -9.91 2.79 -1.68
N GLY A 195 -10.54 2.82 -0.51
CA GLY A 195 -9.90 2.55 0.77
C GLY A 195 -8.75 3.52 1.02
N HIS A 196 -7.54 2.97 1.20
CA HIS A 196 -6.32 3.74 1.44
C HIS A 196 -5.77 4.45 0.20
N ASP A 197 -6.29 4.16 -0.99
CA ASP A 197 -5.91 4.85 -2.23
C ASP A 197 -6.94 5.95 -2.53
N PRO A 198 -6.61 7.24 -2.31
CA PRO A 198 -7.54 8.33 -2.55
C PRO A 198 -7.66 8.71 -4.03
N GLY A 199 -6.72 8.27 -4.88
CA GLY A 199 -6.50 8.85 -6.20
C GLY A 199 -6.06 10.31 -6.15
N SER A 200 -6.38 11.07 -7.21
CA SER A 200 -6.17 12.51 -7.28
C SER A 200 -6.98 13.23 -6.19
N GLN A 201 -6.48 14.39 -5.74
CA GLN A 201 -7.13 15.18 -4.70
C GLN A 201 -7.19 16.65 -5.10
N SER A 202 -8.21 17.37 -4.62
CA SER A 202 -8.25 18.84 -4.73
C SER A 202 -7.07 19.46 -3.99
N SER A 203 -6.77 20.73 -4.30
CA SER A 203 -5.66 21.47 -3.69
C SER A 203 -5.74 21.58 -2.16
N ASP A 204 -6.95 21.58 -1.60
CA ASP A 204 -7.24 21.59 -0.16
C ASP A 204 -7.42 20.17 0.43
N GLY A 205 -7.37 19.12 -0.40
CA GLY A 205 -7.51 17.73 0.01
C GLY A 205 -8.92 17.29 0.45
N THR A 206 -9.92 18.16 0.30
CA THR A 206 -11.30 17.89 0.73
C THR A 206 -12.04 16.97 -0.24
N ILE A 207 -11.68 17.03 -1.53
CA ILE A 207 -12.27 16.22 -2.59
C ILE A 207 -11.24 15.17 -3.02
N ARG A 208 -11.68 13.91 -3.09
CA ARG A 208 -10.85 12.78 -3.48
C ARG A 208 -11.46 12.07 -4.67
N GLU A 209 -10.62 11.72 -5.63
CA GLU A 209 -11.00 11.01 -6.84
C GLU A 209 -11.77 9.72 -6.52
N LYS A 210 -11.35 8.96 -5.50
CA LYS A 210 -12.04 7.73 -5.11
C LYS A 210 -13.52 7.90 -4.78
N ASP A 211 -13.90 9.06 -4.26
CA ASP A 211 -15.27 9.38 -3.84
C ASP A 211 -16.09 9.81 -5.05
N ILE A 212 -15.52 10.64 -5.93
CA ILE A 212 -16.11 11.03 -7.21
C ILE A 212 -16.31 9.80 -8.10
N ALA A 213 -15.28 8.98 -8.29
CA ALA A 213 -15.31 7.79 -9.12
C ALA A 213 -16.37 6.79 -8.63
N LEU A 214 -16.50 6.59 -7.31
CA LEU A 214 -17.55 5.74 -6.74
C LEU A 214 -18.95 6.32 -6.98
N GLY A 215 -19.12 7.63 -6.78
CA GLY A 215 -20.38 8.32 -7.02
C GLY A 215 -20.83 8.20 -8.47
N MET A 216 -19.94 8.51 -9.42
CA MET A 216 -20.20 8.37 -10.85
C MET A 216 -20.49 6.92 -11.25
N ALA A 217 -19.71 5.95 -10.76
CA ALA A 217 -19.95 4.53 -11.06
C ALA A 217 -21.34 4.06 -10.60
N LYS A 218 -21.79 4.50 -9.41
CA LYS A 218 -23.15 4.21 -8.92
C LYS A 218 -24.23 4.86 -9.78
N ALA A 219 -24.06 6.13 -10.14
CA ALA A 219 -25.00 6.84 -11.00
C ALA A 219 -25.13 6.17 -12.39
N ILE A 220 -24.00 5.81 -13.02
CA ILE A 220 -23.99 5.08 -14.30
C ILE A 220 -24.67 3.71 -14.15
N ARG A 221 -24.39 2.98 -13.06
CA ARG A 221 -25.07 1.70 -12.78
C ARG A 221 -26.58 1.87 -12.72
N ASP A 222 -27.07 2.86 -11.98
CA ASP A 222 -28.49 3.06 -11.75
C ASP A 222 -29.21 3.41 -13.05
N GLU A 223 -28.63 4.29 -13.86
CA GLU A 223 -29.16 4.66 -15.19
C GLU A 223 -29.19 3.46 -16.15
N LEU A 224 -28.08 2.72 -16.25
CA LEU A 224 -27.98 1.55 -17.12
C LEU A 224 -28.91 0.42 -16.66
N ALA A 225 -29.05 0.20 -15.36
CA ALA A 225 -29.96 -0.80 -14.82
C ALA A 225 -31.42 -0.43 -15.05
N ALA A 226 -31.79 0.84 -14.86
CA ALA A 226 -33.14 1.37 -15.11
C ALA A 226 -33.55 1.27 -16.58
N SER A 227 -32.60 1.40 -17.51
CA SER A 227 -32.88 1.23 -18.94
C SER A 227 -33.38 -0.16 -19.32
N GLY A 228 -33.11 -1.18 -18.50
CA GLY A 228 -33.41 -2.59 -18.78
C GLY A 228 -32.62 -3.18 -19.97
N ARG A 229 -31.71 -2.41 -20.58
CA ARG A 229 -30.95 -2.84 -21.77
C ARG A 229 -29.79 -3.76 -21.45
N VAL A 230 -29.22 -3.61 -20.26
CA VAL A 230 -28.04 -4.34 -19.79
C VAL A 230 -28.21 -4.80 -18.35
N ARG A 231 -27.36 -5.74 -17.95
CA ARG A 231 -27.07 -6.08 -16.56
C ARG A 231 -25.83 -5.30 -16.14
N VAL A 232 -25.71 -4.95 -14.86
CA VAL A 232 -24.58 -4.17 -14.36
C VAL A 232 -23.99 -4.79 -13.11
N ALA A 233 -22.67 -4.77 -12.95
CA ALA A 233 -22.00 -5.03 -11.69
C ALA A 233 -20.90 -3.99 -11.43
N LEU A 234 -20.70 -3.62 -10.16
CA LEU A 234 -19.61 -2.73 -9.77
C LEU A 234 -18.45 -3.56 -9.21
N THR A 235 -17.20 -3.22 -9.51
CA THR A 235 -16.04 -3.87 -8.86
C THR A 235 -16.03 -3.64 -7.35
N ARG A 236 -16.41 -2.43 -6.91
CA ARG A 236 -16.69 -2.05 -5.51
C ARG A 236 -17.94 -1.19 -5.41
N SER A 237 -18.69 -1.36 -4.33
CA SER A 237 -19.89 -0.57 -4.00
C SER A 237 -19.70 0.34 -2.78
N ASP A 238 -18.55 0.23 -2.13
CA ASP A 238 -18.13 0.91 -0.91
C ASP A 238 -16.69 1.44 -1.06
N ASP A 239 -16.18 2.07 0.01
CA ASP A 239 -14.83 2.61 0.05
C ASP A 239 -13.79 1.54 0.40
N ARG A 240 -13.73 0.46 -0.39
CA ARG A 240 -12.70 -0.57 -0.27
C ARG A 240 -11.63 -0.41 -1.33
N PHE A 241 -10.40 -0.76 -0.97
CA PHE A 241 -9.32 -0.90 -1.93
C PHE A 241 -9.43 -2.24 -2.68
N LEU A 242 -9.17 -2.20 -3.99
CA LEU A 242 -9.02 -3.39 -4.84
C LEU A 242 -7.71 -3.27 -5.61
N VAL A 243 -6.91 -4.33 -5.65
CA VAL A 243 -5.71 -4.34 -6.49
C VAL A 243 -6.11 -4.42 -7.96
N LEU A 244 -5.27 -3.89 -8.85
CA LEU A 244 -5.55 -3.87 -10.31
C LEU A 244 -5.86 -5.25 -10.89
N GLY A 245 -5.30 -6.32 -10.28
CA GLY A 245 -5.61 -7.70 -10.62
C GLY A 245 -7.05 -8.12 -10.35
N GLU A 246 -7.57 -7.75 -9.19
CA GLU A 246 -8.91 -8.11 -8.76
C GLU A 246 -9.98 -7.46 -9.65
N ARG A 247 -9.77 -6.19 -10.03
CA ARG A 247 -10.70 -5.40 -10.85
C ARG A 247 -11.01 -6.09 -12.19
N ARG A 248 -9.96 -6.49 -12.92
CA ARG A 248 -10.10 -7.24 -14.18
C ARG A 248 -10.62 -8.66 -13.96
N GLU A 249 -10.21 -9.32 -12.87
CA GLU A 249 -10.62 -10.69 -12.58
C GLU A 249 -12.11 -10.78 -12.24
N ILE A 250 -12.68 -9.77 -11.56
CA ILE A 250 -14.13 -9.64 -11.36
C ILE A 250 -14.85 -9.70 -12.70
N ALA A 251 -14.41 -8.88 -13.67
CA ALA A 251 -15.02 -8.82 -15.00
C ALA A 251 -14.92 -10.16 -15.76
N ARG A 252 -13.75 -10.80 -15.71
CA ARG A 252 -13.53 -12.12 -16.33
C ARG A 252 -14.40 -13.21 -15.72
N ARG A 253 -14.47 -13.28 -14.39
CA ARG A 253 -15.28 -14.29 -13.69
C ARG A 253 -16.77 -14.11 -13.91
N LEU A 254 -17.21 -12.87 -13.99
CA LEU A 254 -18.60 -12.53 -14.34
C LEU A 254 -18.91 -12.70 -15.83
N LYS A 255 -17.90 -12.95 -16.68
CA LYS A 255 -18.02 -12.98 -18.14
C LYS A 255 -18.67 -11.70 -18.67
N ALA A 256 -18.13 -10.56 -18.25
CA ALA A 256 -18.61 -9.25 -18.68
C ALA A 256 -18.42 -9.07 -20.19
N ASP A 257 -19.42 -8.47 -20.84
CA ASP A 257 -19.37 -8.11 -22.26
C ASP A 257 -18.69 -6.75 -22.46
N LEU A 258 -18.71 -5.88 -21.43
CA LEU A 258 -18.04 -4.59 -21.42
C LEU A 258 -17.45 -4.31 -20.04
N PHE A 259 -16.24 -3.75 -20.01
CA PHE A 259 -15.59 -3.25 -18.81
C PHE A 259 -15.35 -1.73 -18.96
N ILE A 260 -15.85 -0.95 -18.00
CA ILE A 260 -15.69 0.51 -17.98
C ILE A 260 -14.99 0.88 -16.68
N SER A 261 -13.80 1.48 -16.74
CA SER A 261 -13.17 2.07 -15.56
C SER A 261 -13.48 3.56 -15.49
N VAL A 262 -13.92 4.02 -14.32
CA VAL A 262 -14.29 5.42 -14.07
C VAL A 262 -13.23 6.05 -13.18
N HIS A 263 -12.65 7.14 -13.66
CA HIS A 263 -11.60 7.93 -13.00
C HIS A 263 -11.92 9.43 -13.08
N ALA A 264 -11.30 10.20 -12.20
CA ALA A 264 -11.32 11.65 -12.19
C ALA A 264 -9.89 12.14 -11.94
N ASP A 265 -9.02 11.78 -12.90
CA ASP A 265 -7.59 12.04 -12.85
C ASP A 265 -7.27 13.54 -12.79
N SER A 266 -6.01 13.83 -12.44
CA SER A 266 -5.44 15.18 -12.49
C SER A 266 -4.38 15.28 -13.58
N ALA A 267 -4.23 16.47 -14.15
CA ALA A 267 -3.20 16.79 -15.12
C ALA A 267 -2.24 17.84 -14.56
N VAL A 268 -0.97 17.81 -15.00
CA VAL A 268 0.03 18.84 -14.65
C VAL A 268 -0.39 20.22 -15.21
N ASN A 269 -1.08 20.23 -16.35
CA ASN A 269 -1.65 21.45 -16.92
C ASN A 269 -2.99 21.78 -16.26
N ALA A 270 -3.03 22.85 -15.46
CA ALA A 270 -4.25 23.34 -14.80
C ALA A 270 -5.38 23.75 -15.76
N GLY A 271 -5.08 23.98 -17.04
CA GLY A 271 -6.07 24.26 -18.08
C GLY A 271 -6.73 23.02 -18.69
N ALA A 272 -6.21 21.81 -18.43
CA ALA A 272 -6.77 20.58 -18.96
C ALA A 272 -8.09 20.26 -18.26
N ARG A 273 -9.18 20.20 -19.04
CA ARG A 273 -10.54 19.97 -18.55
C ARG A 273 -11.39 19.28 -19.62
N GLY A 274 -12.46 18.64 -19.19
CA GLY A 274 -13.40 17.94 -20.06
C GLY A 274 -13.34 16.43 -19.87
N ALA A 275 -14.32 15.74 -20.46
CA ALA A 275 -14.36 14.29 -20.44
C ALA A 275 -13.39 13.71 -21.48
N SER A 276 -12.73 12.61 -21.11
CA SER A 276 -11.80 11.89 -21.98
C SER A 276 -12.07 10.38 -21.87
N ILE A 277 -11.95 9.67 -22.99
CA ILE A 277 -12.07 8.21 -23.06
C ILE A 277 -10.72 7.65 -23.48
N TYR A 278 -10.23 6.69 -22.71
CA TYR A 278 -9.02 5.94 -23.02
C TYR A 278 -9.38 4.50 -23.36
N THR A 279 -8.71 3.96 -24.38
CA THR A 279 -8.75 2.55 -24.74
C THR A 279 -7.34 1.99 -24.64
N LEU A 280 -7.22 0.69 -24.38
CA LEU A 280 -5.91 0.04 -24.33
C LEU A 280 -5.23 0.14 -25.72
N SER A 281 -3.99 0.64 -25.75
CA SER A 281 -3.10 0.50 -26.90
C SER A 281 -1.92 -0.38 -26.50
N GLU A 282 -1.55 -1.33 -27.36
CA GLU A 282 -0.33 -2.14 -27.19
C GLU A 282 0.92 -1.41 -27.72
N VAL A 283 0.73 -0.23 -28.33
CA VAL A 283 1.78 0.61 -28.91
C VAL A 283 1.58 2.02 -28.36
N ALA A 284 2.43 2.44 -27.44
CA ALA A 284 2.49 3.80 -26.92
C ALA A 284 3.95 4.28 -26.95
#